data_AF-A0A818F0J2-F1
#
_entry.id   AF-A0A818F0J2-F1
#
_cell.length_a   1.000
_cell.length_b   1.000
_cell.length_c   1.000
_cell.angle_alpha   90.00
_cell.angle_beta   90.00
_cell.angle_gamma   90.00
#
_symmetry.space_group_name_H-M   'P 1'
#
loop_
_entity.id
_entity.type
_entity.pdbx_description
1 polymer ?
#
loop_
_entity_poly.entity_id
_entity_poly.type
_entity_poly.pdbx_seq_one_letter_code
_entity_poly.pdbx_strand_id
1 'polypeptide(L)'
;MCWLIRRSSIDTFKNPPEFRIRFVLSIIIGVLFGLLFLRSEYNQQAFQNISAVIFMLIINCTFSNVQDNADVIWNENRSVLAFIAPSPDAASAMVIPLVISLFVFVGFFISTKTIPNWLIRIKYLSWLYYSNEMRLINPWEDVKSLDCNQVGNGTCYRNGTDVLDYCVFKKVHYNRNLGLLFALFIVFRLISFGILVLRAKFQRKVG
;
A
#
# COMPACT_ATOMS: atom_id res chain seq x y z
N MET A 1 -16.79 15.26 19.52
CA MET A 1 -16.04 14.36 18.61
C MET A 1 -16.65 12.95 18.55
N CYS A 2 -16.84 12.26 19.69
CA CYS A 2 -17.35 10.88 19.72
C CYS A 2 -18.74 10.67 19.09
N TRP A 3 -19.64 11.66 19.18
CA TRP A 3 -20.98 11.55 18.59
C TRP A 3 -20.96 11.58 17.05
N LEU A 4 -20.10 12.43 16.45
CA LEU A 4 -19.91 12.48 14.99
C LEU A 4 -19.25 11.20 14.47
N ILE A 5 -18.27 10.65 15.19
CA ILE A 5 -17.64 9.37 14.85
C ILE A 5 -18.69 8.26 14.92
N ARG A 6 -19.46 8.18 16.00
CA ARG A 6 -20.52 7.18 16.17
C ARG A 6 -21.58 7.28 15.06
N ARG A 7 -22.03 8.48 14.72
CA ARG A 7 -23.01 8.70 13.64
C ARG A 7 -22.43 8.28 12.28
N SER A 8 -21.23 8.74 11.95
CA SER A 8 -20.54 8.38 10.71
C SER A 8 -20.32 6.87 10.60
N SER A 9 -19.86 6.22 11.67
CA SER A 9 -19.71 4.75 11.68
C SER A 9 -21.04 4.04 11.49
N ILE A 10 -22.12 4.48 12.15
CA ILE A 10 -23.46 3.89 11.98
C ILE A 10 -23.95 4.04 10.54
N ASP A 11 -23.74 5.20 9.92
CA ASP A 11 -24.13 5.43 8.52
C ASP A 11 -23.32 4.57 7.55
N THR A 12 -22.01 4.40 7.77
CA THR A 12 -21.17 3.47 7.00
C THR A 12 -21.60 2.02 7.18
N PHE A 13 -21.90 1.59 8.41
CA PHE A 13 -22.40 0.22 8.67
C PHE A 13 -23.81 -0.02 8.12
N LYS A 14 -24.62 1.02 7.95
CA LYS A 14 -25.97 0.98 7.36
C LYS A 14 -26.00 1.03 5.84
N ASN A 15 -24.87 1.26 5.17
CA ASN A 15 -24.71 1.15 3.72
C ASN A 15 -24.01 -0.18 3.35
N PRO A 16 -24.70 -1.33 3.47
CA PRO A 16 -24.10 -2.65 3.36
C PRO A 16 -23.58 -3.08 1.99
N PRO A 17 -24.05 -2.61 0.82
CA PRO A 17 -23.72 -3.29 -0.45
C PRO A 17 -22.23 -3.13 -0.81
N GLU A 18 -21.65 -1.95 -0.71
CA GLU A 18 -20.24 -1.73 -1.06
C GLU A 18 -19.28 -2.48 -0.12
N PHE A 19 -19.53 -2.43 1.19
CA PHE A 19 -18.73 -3.15 2.17
C PHE A 19 -18.83 -4.67 1.96
N ARG A 20 -20.04 -5.20 1.72
CA ARG A 20 -20.26 -6.64 1.47
C ARG A 20 -19.58 -7.10 0.19
N ILE A 21 -19.68 -6.34 -0.91
CA ILE A 21 -19.04 -6.69 -2.19
C ILE A 21 -17.53 -6.79 -2.02
N ARG A 22 -16.89 -5.82 -1.36
CA ARG A 22 -15.44 -5.82 -1.14
C ARG A 22 -14.97 -6.97 -0.26
N PHE A 23 -15.73 -7.25 0.79
CA PHE A 23 -15.43 -8.34 1.70
C PHE A 23 -15.54 -9.69 0.99
N VAL A 24 -16.62 -9.93 0.25
CA VAL A 24 -16.84 -11.16 -0.53
C VAL A 24 -15.78 -11.31 -1.63
N LEU A 25 -15.47 -10.24 -2.37
CA LEU A 25 -14.43 -10.25 -3.40
C LEU A 25 -13.06 -10.59 -2.83
N SER A 26 -12.71 -10.03 -1.65
CA SER A 26 -11.45 -10.34 -0.97
C SER A 26 -11.36 -11.81 -0.56
N ILE A 27 -12.47 -12.41 -0.10
CA ILE A 27 -12.54 -13.84 0.20
C ILE A 27 -12.36 -14.68 -1.07
N ILE A 28 -13.09 -14.36 -2.14
CA ILE A 28 -13.01 -15.10 -3.42
C ILE A 28 -11.57 -15.07 -3.94
N ILE A 29 -10.95 -13.89 -3.96
CA ILE A 29 -9.58 -13.73 -4.43
C ILE A 29 -8.59 -14.44 -3.52
N GLY A 30 -8.77 -14.37 -2.20
CA GLY A 30 -7.94 -15.09 -1.23
C GLY A 30 -8.03 -16.61 -1.42
N VAL A 31 -9.22 -17.16 -1.66
CA VAL A 31 -9.44 -18.58 -1.95
C VAL A 31 -8.82 -18.96 -3.29
N LEU A 32 -9.02 -18.15 -4.34
CA LEU A 32 -8.46 -18.39 -5.67
C LEU A 32 -6.95 -18.52 -5.62
N PHE A 33 -6.25 -17.54 -5.03
CA PHE A 33 -4.80 -17.58 -4.93
C PHE A 33 -4.29 -18.60 -3.90
N GLY A 34 -5.03 -18.81 -2.81
CA GLY A 34 -4.73 -19.87 -1.85
C GLY A 34 -4.74 -21.26 -2.49
N LEU A 35 -5.72 -21.55 -3.35
CA LEU A 35 -5.80 -22.79 -4.11
C LEU A 35 -4.74 -22.87 -5.21
N LEU A 36 -4.44 -21.76 -5.89
CA LEU A 36 -3.44 -21.70 -6.96
C LEU A 36 -2.04 -22.06 -6.47
N PHE A 37 -1.67 -21.64 -5.25
CA PHE A 37 -0.36 -21.90 -4.67
C PHE A 37 -0.32 -23.07 -3.68
N LEU A 38 -1.44 -23.76 -3.45
CA LEU A 38 -1.54 -24.82 -2.42
C LEU A 38 -0.58 -26.00 -2.65
N ARG A 39 -0.19 -26.24 -3.91
CA ARG A 39 0.74 -27.31 -4.30
C ARG A 39 2.04 -26.77 -4.92
N SER A 40 2.33 -25.48 -4.75
CA SER A 40 3.56 -24.90 -5.29
C SER A 40 4.77 -25.43 -4.52
N GLU A 41 5.77 -25.94 -5.23
CA GLU A 41 7.06 -26.29 -4.63
C GLU A 41 7.79 -25.01 -4.16
N TYR A 42 8.58 -25.11 -3.10
CA TYR A 42 9.38 -24.00 -2.55
C TYR A 42 10.62 -23.75 -3.41
N ASN A 43 10.41 -23.11 -4.56
CA ASN A 43 11.47 -22.68 -5.47
C ASN A 43 11.50 -21.15 -5.61
N GLN A 44 12.57 -20.63 -6.24
CA GLN A 44 12.73 -19.19 -6.46
C GLN A 44 11.62 -18.58 -7.32
N GLN A 45 11.00 -19.37 -8.20
CA GLN A 45 9.88 -18.90 -9.03
C GLN A 45 8.59 -18.76 -8.21
N ALA A 46 8.32 -19.69 -7.30
CA ALA A 46 7.21 -19.64 -6.37
C ALA A 46 7.30 -18.40 -5.46
N PHE A 47 8.52 -18.04 -5.02
CA PHE A 47 8.73 -16.79 -4.30
C PHE A 47 8.24 -15.57 -5.09
N GLN A 48 8.72 -15.44 -6.33
CA GLN A 48 8.38 -14.31 -7.18
C GLN A 48 6.88 -14.28 -7.48
N ASN A 49 6.28 -15.44 -7.76
CA ASN A 49 4.85 -15.57 -8.04
C ASN A 49 3.98 -15.21 -6.83
N ILE A 50 4.26 -15.77 -5.64
CA ILE A 50 3.51 -15.48 -4.41
C ILE A 50 3.67 -14.01 -4.03
N SER A 51 4.89 -13.49 -4.11
CA SER A 51 5.18 -12.10 -3.75
C SER A 51 4.54 -11.10 -4.71
N ALA A 52 4.52 -11.40 -6.01
CA ALA A 52 3.85 -10.60 -7.03
C ALA A 52 2.33 -10.61 -6.84
N VAL A 53 1.74 -11.78 -6.57
CA VAL A 53 0.30 -11.89 -6.34
C VAL A 53 -0.11 -11.07 -5.12
N ILE A 54 0.55 -11.27 -3.97
CA ILE A 54 0.17 -10.51 -2.77
C ILE A 54 0.41 -9.01 -2.96
N PHE A 55 1.46 -8.62 -3.68
CA PHE A 55 1.68 -7.22 -4.03
C PHE A 55 0.56 -6.64 -4.91
N MET A 56 0.14 -7.38 -5.95
CA MET A 56 -0.99 -6.99 -6.82
C MET A 56 -2.31 -6.87 -6.04
N LEU A 57 -2.54 -7.73 -5.03
CA LEU A 57 -3.70 -7.61 -4.14
C LEU A 57 -3.67 -6.33 -3.31
N ILE A 58 -2.50 -6.00 -2.74
CA ILE A 58 -2.30 -4.78 -1.97
C ILE A 58 -2.54 -3.54 -2.85
N ILE A 59 -2.08 -3.56 -4.10
CA ILE A 59 -2.32 -2.48 -5.06
C ILE A 59 -3.81 -2.33 -5.36
N ASN A 60 -4.50 -3.42 -5.68
CA ASN A 60 -5.93 -3.37 -5.97
C ASN A 60 -6.72 -2.80 -4.78
N CYS A 61 -6.43 -3.25 -3.56
CA CYS A 61 -7.01 -2.69 -2.35
C CYS A 61 -6.68 -1.20 -2.18
N THR A 62 -5.44 -0.80 -2.49
CA THR A 62 -5.01 0.60 -2.43
C THR A 62 -5.80 1.48 -3.40
N PHE A 63 -6.01 1.03 -4.64
CA PHE A 63 -6.80 1.78 -5.62
C PHE A 63 -8.27 1.88 -5.21
N SER A 64 -8.88 0.79 -4.73
CA SER A 64 -10.26 0.83 -4.23
C SER A 64 -10.42 1.79 -3.06
N ASN A 65 -9.45 1.83 -2.14
CA ASN A 65 -9.47 2.78 -1.01
C ASN A 65 -9.24 4.22 -1.48
N VAL A 66 -8.35 4.45 -2.45
CA VAL A 66 -8.11 5.80 -3.00
C VAL A 66 -9.37 6.32 -3.70
N GLN A 67 -10.07 5.47 -4.45
CA GLN A 67 -11.31 5.83 -5.14
C GLN A 67 -12.41 6.23 -4.14
N ASP A 68 -12.67 5.40 -3.12
CA ASP A 68 -13.71 5.72 -2.12
C ASP A 68 -13.41 6.99 -1.35
N ASN A 69 -12.14 7.14 -0.97
CA ASN A 69 -11.72 8.34 -0.29
C ASN A 69 -11.86 9.55 -1.22
N ALA A 70 -11.54 9.44 -2.52
CA ALA A 70 -11.73 10.54 -3.46
C ALA A 70 -13.21 10.98 -3.54
N ASP A 71 -14.15 10.04 -3.65
CA ASP A 71 -15.57 10.35 -3.78
C ASP A 71 -16.16 10.94 -2.49
N VAL A 72 -15.88 10.33 -1.33
CA VAL A 72 -16.33 10.83 -0.02
C VAL A 72 -15.75 12.22 0.25
N ILE A 73 -14.47 12.41 -0.03
CA ILE A 73 -13.76 13.67 0.23
C ILE A 73 -14.16 14.76 -0.78
N TRP A 74 -14.48 14.39 -2.02
CA TRP A 74 -14.98 15.29 -3.05
C TRP A 74 -16.37 15.80 -2.74
N ASN A 75 -17.28 14.90 -2.35
CA ASN A 75 -18.64 15.27 -1.91
C ASN A 75 -18.63 16.26 -0.74
N GLU A 76 -17.54 16.29 0.03
CA GLU A 76 -17.35 17.26 1.09
C GLU A 76 -16.57 18.53 0.67
N ASN A 77 -16.03 18.65 -0.55
CA ASN A 77 -15.15 19.75 -1.00
C ASN A 77 -13.96 19.99 -0.03
N ARG A 78 -13.36 18.92 0.52
CA ARG A 78 -12.58 19.02 1.78
C ARG A 78 -11.13 18.50 1.74
N SER A 79 -10.49 18.40 0.58
CA SER A 79 -9.06 18.04 0.53
C SER A 79 -8.18 18.91 -0.36
N VAL A 80 -6.88 18.68 -0.22
CA VAL A 80 -5.80 19.20 -1.09
C VAL A 80 -6.08 18.89 -2.56
N LEU A 81 -6.69 17.73 -2.86
CA LEU A 81 -6.99 17.32 -4.22
C LEU A 81 -8.09 18.18 -4.85
N ALA A 82 -9.07 18.64 -4.07
CA ALA A 82 -10.09 19.57 -4.55
C ALA A 82 -9.56 20.98 -4.87
N PHE A 83 -8.31 21.29 -4.49
CA PHE A 83 -7.63 22.51 -4.90
C PHE A 83 -6.93 22.35 -6.27
N ILE A 84 -6.54 21.12 -6.61
CA ILE A 84 -5.72 20.80 -7.79
C ILE A 84 -6.58 20.25 -8.93
N ALA A 85 -7.66 19.55 -8.62
CA ALA A 85 -8.52 18.86 -9.59
C ALA A 85 -9.95 19.46 -9.64
N PRO A 86 -10.55 19.61 -10.84
CA PRO A 86 -11.88 20.18 -11.03
C PRO A 86 -13.05 19.19 -10.82
N SER A 87 -12.78 17.88 -10.73
CA SER A 87 -13.79 16.83 -10.49
C SER A 87 -13.21 15.67 -9.66
N PRO A 88 -14.04 14.78 -9.05
CA PRO A 88 -13.54 13.62 -8.31
C PRO A 88 -12.85 12.61 -9.22
N ASP A 89 -13.37 12.47 -10.45
CA ASP A 89 -12.78 11.66 -11.50
C ASP A 89 -11.40 12.21 -11.91
N ALA A 90 -11.27 13.54 -12.00
CA ALA A 90 -9.96 14.15 -12.27
C ALA A 90 -9.00 13.95 -11.09
N ALA A 91 -9.46 14.05 -9.84
CA ALA A 91 -8.64 13.82 -8.66
C ALA A 91 -8.12 12.37 -8.60
N SER A 92 -8.99 11.38 -8.81
CA SER A 92 -8.62 9.96 -8.85
C SER A 92 -7.70 9.66 -10.03
N ALA A 93 -7.96 10.24 -11.21
CA ALA A 93 -7.10 10.10 -12.39
C ALA A 93 -5.68 10.69 -12.19
N MET A 94 -5.49 11.63 -11.27
CA MET A 94 -4.16 12.15 -10.92
C MET A 94 -3.44 11.28 -9.88
N VAL A 95 -4.16 10.79 -8.87
CA VAL A 95 -3.57 10.03 -7.76
C VAL A 95 -3.15 8.63 -8.19
N ILE A 96 -3.94 7.94 -9.03
CA ILE A 96 -3.65 6.56 -9.42
C ILE A 96 -2.31 6.43 -10.16
N PRO A 97 -2.00 7.21 -11.22
CA PRO A 97 -0.70 7.16 -11.90
C PRO A 97 0.47 7.54 -10.99
N LEU A 98 0.25 8.46 -10.04
CA LEU A 98 1.26 8.83 -9.06
C LEU A 98 1.58 7.64 -8.13
N VAL A 99 0.55 6.95 -7.63
CA VAL A 99 0.72 5.74 -6.82
C VAL A 99 1.44 4.64 -7.60
N ILE A 100 1.10 4.44 -8.87
CA ILE A 100 1.80 3.50 -9.77
C ILE A 100 3.27 3.90 -9.93
N SER A 101 3.55 5.19 -10.11
CA SER A 101 4.93 5.69 -10.22
C SER A 101 5.74 5.43 -8.95
N LEU A 102 5.08 5.39 -7.78
CA LEU A 102 5.71 5.04 -6.52
C LEU A 102 5.98 3.53 -6.36
N PHE A 103 5.45 2.66 -7.23
CA PHE A 103 5.71 1.21 -7.19
C PHE A 103 7.16 0.86 -7.48
N VAL A 104 7.85 1.67 -8.28
CA VAL A 104 9.28 1.49 -8.57
C VAL A 104 10.11 1.47 -7.27
N PHE A 105 9.71 2.24 -6.26
CA PHE A 105 10.44 2.34 -5.00
C PHE A 105 10.14 1.23 -4.00
N VAL A 106 9.22 0.31 -4.33
CA VAL A 106 8.77 -0.75 -3.42
C VAL A 106 9.85 -1.82 -3.15
N GLY A 107 10.88 -1.89 -4.00
CA GLY A 107 12.00 -2.82 -3.82
C GLY A 107 11.74 -4.25 -4.30
N PHE A 108 10.59 -4.49 -4.96
CA PHE A 108 10.25 -5.78 -5.56
C PHE A 108 10.80 -5.92 -7.00
N PHE A 109 10.51 -4.96 -7.87
CA PHE A 109 10.94 -5.01 -9.28
C PHE A 109 12.39 -4.58 -9.49
N ILE A 110 12.85 -3.59 -8.71
CA ILE A 110 14.18 -2.98 -8.84
C ILE A 110 14.79 -2.89 -7.44
N SER A 111 16.07 -3.26 -7.30
CA SER A 111 16.79 -3.13 -6.03
C SER A 111 16.97 -1.66 -5.66
N THR A 112 16.73 -1.31 -4.41
CA THR A 112 16.86 0.08 -3.94
C THR A 112 18.29 0.63 -4.04
N LYS A 113 19.29 -0.23 -4.21
CA LYS A 113 20.70 0.14 -4.39
C LYS A 113 21.00 0.73 -5.77
N THR A 114 20.19 0.42 -6.79
CA THR A 114 20.43 0.89 -8.17
C THR A 114 19.82 2.26 -8.45
N ILE A 115 19.05 2.81 -7.50
CA ILE A 115 18.33 4.08 -7.64
C ILE A 115 19.22 5.23 -7.15
N PRO A 116 19.31 6.36 -7.87
CA PRO A 116 20.12 7.51 -7.47
C PRO A 116 19.78 8.02 -6.06
N ASN A 117 20.81 8.45 -5.31
CA ASN A 117 20.70 8.87 -3.91
C ASN A 117 19.71 10.02 -3.64
N TRP A 118 19.47 10.89 -4.62
CA TRP A 118 18.50 11.98 -4.50
C TRP A 118 17.07 11.46 -4.66
N LEU A 119 16.85 10.54 -5.61
CA LEU A 119 15.53 10.01 -5.97
C LEU A 119 15.04 8.98 -4.94
N ILE A 120 15.94 8.17 -4.40
CA ILE A 120 15.60 7.11 -3.45
C ILE A 120 14.95 7.64 -2.16
N ARG A 121 15.17 8.91 -1.79
CA ARG A 121 14.54 9.52 -0.61
C ARG A 121 13.01 9.59 -0.71
N ILE A 122 12.46 9.62 -1.93
CA ILE A 122 11.01 9.62 -2.16
C ILE A 122 10.37 8.32 -1.63
N LYS A 123 11.12 7.21 -1.55
CA LYS A 123 10.61 5.94 -1.02
C LYS A 123 10.05 6.08 0.41
N TYR A 124 10.59 6.98 1.21
CA TYR A 124 10.19 7.17 2.60
C TYR A 124 8.80 7.82 2.74
N LEU A 125 8.29 8.43 1.67
CA LEU A 125 6.92 8.94 1.61
C LEU A 125 5.91 7.84 1.24
N SER A 126 6.39 6.69 0.74
CA SER A 126 5.54 5.61 0.26
C SER A 126 5.22 4.61 1.37
N TRP A 127 3.95 4.54 1.78
CA TRP A 127 3.47 3.48 2.67
C TRP A 127 3.63 2.09 2.04
N LEU A 128 3.62 2.00 0.71
CA LEU A 128 3.77 0.74 -0.02
C LEU A 128 5.18 0.16 0.15
N TYR A 129 6.21 1.01 0.23
CA TYR A 129 7.57 0.56 0.51
C TYR A 129 7.66 -0.10 1.89
N TYR A 130 7.20 0.59 2.93
CA TYR A 130 7.21 0.04 4.30
C TYR A 130 6.39 -1.24 4.43
N SER A 131 5.20 -1.27 3.82
CA SER A 131 4.32 -2.44 3.83
C SER A 131 4.96 -3.64 3.13
N ASN A 132 5.57 -3.44 1.96
CA ASN A 132 6.21 -4.52 1.22
C ASN A 132 7.44 -5.08 1.94
N GLU A 133 8.29 -4.23 2.51
CA GLU A 133 9.43 -4.68 3.33
C GLU A 133 8.96 -5.51 4.52
N MET A 134 7.96 -5.03 5.27
CA MET A 134 7.44 -5.77 6.43
C MET A 134 6.80 -7.10 6.07
N ARG A 135 6.04 -7.14 4.97
CA ARG A 135 5.37 -8.36 4.49
C ARG A 135 6.38 -9.42 4.06
N LEU A 136 7.48 -9.02 3.45
CA LEU A 136 8.50 -9.95 2.96
C LEU A 136 9.36 -10.52 4.10
N ILE A 137 9.57 -9.79 5.20
CA ILE A 137 10.37 -10.29 6.33
C ILE A 137 9.76 -11.55 6.96
N ASN A 138 8.44 -11.57 7.20
CA ASN A 138 7.80 -12.62 8.01
C ASN A 138 7.93 -14.04 7.42
N PRO A 139 7.46 -14.33 6.18
CA PRO A 139 7.56 -15.68 5.64
C PRO A 139 8.98 -16.08 5.21
N TRP A 140 9.84 -15.11 4.86
CA TRP A 140 11.17 -15.40 4.32
C TRP A 140 12.27 -15.51 5.37
N GLU A 141 11.97 -15.16 6.63
CA GLU A 141 12.90 -15.41 7.73
C GLU A 141 13.08 -16.92 8.00
N ASP A 142 12.01 -17.70 7.85
CA ASP A 142 12.01 -19.12 8.23
C ASP A 142 12.42 -20.08 7.10
N VAL A 143 12.63 -19.57 5.88
CA VAL A 143 12.99 -20.40 4.72
C VAL A 143 14.49 -20.70 4.71
N LYS A 144 14.84 -21.92 5.14
CA LYS A 144 16.23 -22.38 5.31
C LYS A 144 16.91 -22.91 4.05
N SER A 145 16.15 -23.27 3.01
CA SER A 145 16.70 -23.75 1.74
C SER A 145 15.67 -23.62 0.63
N LEU A 146 16.12 -23.17 -0.54
CA LEU A 146 15.36 -23.07 -1.78
C LEU A 146 16.02 -23.97 -2.83
N ASP A 147 15.19 -24.70 -3.58
CA ASP A 147 15.69 -25.53 -4.67
C ASP A 147 16.13 -24.67 -5.86
N CYS A 148 17.42 -24.76 -6.20
CA CYS A 148 18.06 -24.01 -7.29
C CYS A 148 18.03 -24.75 -8.65
N ASN A 149 17.46 -25.96 -8.70
CA ASN A 149 17.61 -26.87 -9.84
C ASN A 149 16.94 -26.39 -11.14
N GLN A 150 16.12 -25.33 -11.07
CA GLN A 150 15.39 -24.76 -12.21
C GLN A 150 15.90 -23.38 -12.65
N VAL A 151 17.02 -22.90 -12.09
CA VAL A 151 17.63 -21.64 -12.51
C VAL A 151 18.68 -21.96 -13.59
N GLY A 152 18.55 -21.37 -14.78
CA GLY A 152 19.61 -21.39 -15.81
C GLY A 152 20.85 -20.60 -15.36
N ASN A 153 21.56 -19.94 -16.28
CA ASN A 153 22.73 -19.08 -15.98
C ASN A 153 22.43 -17.81 -15.12
N GLY A 154 21.29 -17.77 -14.42
CA GLY A 154 20.87 -16.67 -13.56
C GLY A 154 21.38 -16.79 -12.12
N THR A 155 21.20 -15.73 -11.33
CA THR A 155 21.50 -15.72 -9.89
C THR A 155 20.49 -16.58 -9.12
N CYS A 156 20.97 -17.66 -8.49
CA CYS A 156 20.15 -18.46 -7.59
C CYS A 156 20.30 -18.00 -6.13
N TYR A 157 19.18 -17.84 -5.42
CA TYR A 157 19.16 -17.61 -3.98
C TYR A 157 18.99 -18.95 -3.27
N ARG A 158 19.86 -19.26 -2.29
CA ARG A 158 19.80 -20.55 -1.59
C ARG A 158 18.90 -20.50 -0.38
N ASN A 159 18.78 -19.35 0.27
CA ASN A 159 17.99 -19.18 1.48
C ASN A 159 17.08 -17.94 1.40
N GLY A 160 16.08 -17.87 2.27
CA GLY A 160 15.23 -16.68 2.40
C GLY A 160 16.00 -15.44 2.88
N THR A 161 17.08 -15.61 3.63
CA THR A 161 17.99 -14.52 4.02
C THR A 161 18.69 -13.88 2.82
N ASP A 162 19.09 -14.67 1.82
CA ASP A 162 19.78 -14.17 0.62
C ASP A 162 18.84 -13.30 -0.21
N VAL A 163 17.57 -13.69 -0.28
CA VAL A 163 16.49 -12.93 -0.92
C VAL A 163 16.25 -11.60 -0.20
N LEU A 164 16.18 -11.64 1.13
CA LEU A 164 16.00 -10.44 1.96
C LEU A 164 17.19 -9.48 1.82
N ASP A 165 18.42 -9.99 1.75
CA ASP A 165 19.63 -9.18 1.55
C ASP A 165 19.69 -8.53 0.17
N TYR A 166 19.21 -9.21 -0.88
CA TYR A 166 19.06 -8.62 -2.22
C TYR A 166 18.10 -7.43 -2.22
N CYS A 167 16.97 -7.56 -1.53
CA CYS A 167 15.99 -6.49 -1.34
C CYS A 167 16.44 -5.41 -0.34
N VAL A 168 17.54 -5.64 0.39
CA VAL A 168 18.04 -4.76 1.48
C VAL A 168 17.08 -4.68 2.66
N PHE A 169 16.36 -5.77 2.93
CA PHE A 169 15.36 -5.87 3.99
C PHE A 169 15.94 -6.62 5.18
N LYS A 170 15.82 -6.03 6.37
CA LYS A 170 16.32 -6.63 7.61
C LYS A 170 15.24 -6.62 8.68
N LYS A 171 15.20 -7.64 9.52
CA LYS A 171 14.24 -7.73 10.65
C LYS A 171 14.30 -6.52 11.58
N VAL A 172 15.49 -5.94 11.78
CA VAL A 172 15.70 -4.70 12.56
C VAL A 172 14.87 -3.53 12.00
N HIS A 173 14.57 -3.53 10.71
CA HIS A 173 13.76 -2.50 10.07
C HIS A 173 12.25 -2.70 10.27
N TYR A 174 11.79 -3.88 10.70
CA TYR A 174 10.36 -4.16 10.87
C TYR A 174 9.69 -3.17 11.82
N ASN A 175 10.22 -3.03 13.05
CA ASN A 175 9.65 -2.12 14.06
C ASN A 175 9.77 -0.65 13.65
N ARG A 176 10.90 -0.27 13.03
CA ARG A 176 11.10 1.08 12.50
C ARG A 176 10.07 1.41 11.42
N ASN A 177 9.84 0.48 10.49
CA ASN A 177 8.90 0.66 9.38
C ASN A 177 7.46 0.72 9.87
N LEU A 178 7.09 -0.12 10.85
CA LEU A 178 5.80 -0.04 11.51
C LEU A 178 5.60 1.34 12.18
N GLY A 179 6.61 1.82 12.92
CA GLY A 179 6.58 3.15 13.53
C GLY A 179 6.46 4.29 12.51
N LEU A 180 7.22 4.23 11.42
CA LEU A 180 7.15 5.22 10.33
C LEU A 180 5.80 5.19 9.61
N LEU A 181 5.19 4.02 9.44
CA LEU A 181 3.85 3.88 8.86
C LEU A 181 2.79 4.57 9.73
N PHE A 182 2.84 4.34 11.05
CA PHE A 182 1.98 5.04 12.00
C PHE A 182 2.22 6.56 12.01
N ALA A 183 3.49 6.98 12.01
CA ALA A 183 3.84 8.39 11.95
C ALA A 183 3.30 9.05 10.67
N LEU A 184 3.47 8.39 9.52
CA LEU A 184 2.97 8.87 8.23
C LEU A 184 1.44 9.03 8.25
N PHE A 185 0.71 8.06 8.82
CA PHE A 185 -0.73 8.16 9.00
C PHE A 185 -1.14 9.36 9.85
N ILE A 186 -0.47 9.60 10.98
CA ILE A 186 -0.75 10.74 11.86
C ILE A 186 -0.45 12.06 11.14
N VAL A 187 0.71 12.17 10.48
CA VAL A 187 1.11 13.38 9.74
C VAL A 187 0.10 13.72 8.64
N PHE A 188 -0.32 12.76 7.83
CA PHE A 188 -1.34 13.00 6.79
C PHE A 188 -2.69 13.45 7.36
N ARG A 189 -3.08 12.93 8.54
CA ARG A 189 -4.30 13.36 9.23
C ARG A 189 -4.19 14.77 9.78
N LEU A 190 -3.06 15.14 10.37
CA LEU A 190 -2.81 16.49 10.88
C LEU A 190 -2.78 17.53 9.74
N ILE A 191 -2.14 17.21 8.61
CA ILE A 191 -2.13 18.08 7.42
C ILE A 191 -3.56 18.29 6.91
N SER A 192 -4.33 17.20 6.77
CA SER A 192 -5.73 17.28 6.37
C SER A 192 -6.55 18.15 7.32
N PHE A 193 -6.39 17.99 8.63
CA PHE A 193 -7.06 18.81 9.63
C PHE A 193 -6.65 20.29 9.56
N GLY A 194 -5.36 20.58 9.37
CA GLY A 194 -4.86 21.95 9.22
C GLY A 194 -5.49 22.67 8.03
N ILE A 195 -5.57 22.00 6.88
CA ILE A 195 -6.16 22.55 5.64
C ILE A 195 -7.66 22.82 5.82
N LEU A 196 -8.38 21.91 6.51
CA LEU A 196 -9.78 22.10 6.87
C LEU A 196 -9.98 23.35 7.73
N VAL A 197 -9.14 23.56 8.74
CA VAL A 197 -9.23 24.74 9.62
C VAL A 197 -8.94 26.02 8.84
N LEU A 198 -7.96 26.02 7.93
CA LEU A 198 -7.65 27.17 7.09
C LEU A 198 -8.83 27.54 6.18
N ARG A 199 -9.46 26.55 5.53
CA ARG A 199 -10.66 26.77 4.71
C ARG A 199 -11.85 27.27 5.53
N ALA A 200 -12.11 26.68 6.69
CA ALA A 200 -13.21 27.10 7.56
C ALA A 200 -13.05 28.57 8.02
N LYS A 201 -11.81 28.99 8.28
CA LYS A 201 -11.49 30.39 8.59
C LYS A 201 -11.64 31.31 7.37
N PHE A 202 -11.31 30.85 6.17
CA PHE A 202 -11.45 31.63 4.94
C PHE A 202 -12.92 31.84 4.55
N GLN A 203 -13.76 30.79 4.60
CA GLN A 203 -15.19 30.90 4.30
C GLN A 203 -15.93 31.83 5.27
N ARG A 204 -15.56 31.82 6.56
CA ARG A 204 -16.09 32.76 7.56
C ARG A 204 -15.69 34.23 7.34
N LYS A 205 -14.67 34.52 6.53
CA LYS A 205 -14.27 35.90 6.21
C LYS A 205 -14.95 36.44 4.95
N VAL A 206 -15.54 35.56 4.13
CA VAL A 206 -16.13 35.90 2.83
C VAL A 206 -17.67 35.94 2.88
N GLY A 207 -18.29 35.31 3.88
CA GLY A 207 -19.72 35.46 4.20
C GLY A 207 -19.92 36.27 5.46
#